data_AF-A0A6L9EA32-F1
#
_entry.id   AF-A0A6L9EA32-F1
#
_cell.length_a   1.000
_cell.length_b   1.000
_cell.length_c   1.000
_cell.angle_alpha   90.00
_cell.angle_beta   90.00
_cell.angle_gamma   90.00
#
_symmetry.space_group_name_H-M   'P 1'
#
loop_
_entity.id
_entity.type
_entity.pdbx_description
1 polymer ?
#
loop_
_entity_poly.entity_id
_entity_poly.type
_entity_poly.pdbx_seq_one_letter_code
_entity_poly.pdbx_strand_id
1 'polypeptide(L)'
;MKFAISEARKYNPDLDIILLGDESNKVYDGVKHYSIDDYFESALDFKENYYEHMSNNSYEFELICYQRWFVIDEFLKKHDYPFLCYVDSDILIKKNLLEYLETIPEEDYYLIGHKDPQGEYFNPSLNFYTDRTISDITSFIKKSYVDEGILQKLRDKWAYHKENNVPGGICDMTQLKLFFNHEVGDSLKVHDIYDLGKNKYVPDGNVNIDSNFYDNAQFKMHLGVKLIRNIDNKSYGYLQNGEKVALLSSHFQGRAKKLMKYYTDVNFNPSSIKNSLKIRLTWLVVRLARNPFVFRIYERIKG
;
A
#
# COMPACT_ATOMS: atom_id res chain seq x y z
N MET A 1 11.29 -2.10 -3.66
CA MET A 1 11.33 -3.42 -4.33
C MET A 1 12.27 -4.43 -3.68
N LYS A 2 13.61 -4.43 -3.90
CA LYS A 2 14.53 -5.48 -3.39
C LYS A 2 14.28 -5.87 -1.92
N PHE A 3 14.16 -4.88 -1.04
CA PHE A 3 13.92 -5.13 0.40
C PHE A 3 12.54 -5.71 0.68
N ALA A 4 11.50 -5.28 -0.06
CA ALA A 4 10.15 -5.82 0.06
C ALA A 4 10.12 -7.31 -0.34
N ILE A 5 10.68 -7.64 -1.50
CA ILE A 5 10.79 -9.02 -2.00
C ILE A 5 11.58 -9.89 -1.02
N SER A 6 12.74 -9.40 -0.56
CA SER A 6 13.59 -10.15 0.37
C SER A 6 12.90 -10.45 1.69
N GLU A 7 12.15 -9.50 2.26
CA GLU A 7 11.41 -9.72 3.51
C GLU A 7 10.18 -10.60 3.28
N ALA A 8 9.45 -10.42 2.17
CA ALA A 8 8.34 -11.29 1.81
C ALA A 8 8.79 -12.76 1.72
N ARG A 9 9.87 -13.05 0.98
CA ARG A 9 10.45 -14.40 0.84
C ARG A 9 10.96 -14.97 2.16
N LYS A 10 11.59 -14.13 3.00
CA LYS A 10 12.10 -14.54 4.31
C LYS A 10 11.00 -15.05 5.23
N TYR A 11 9.84 -14.39 5.26
CA TYR A 11 8.72 -14.78 6.12
C TYR A 11 7.74 -15.75 5.46
N ASN A 12 7.77 -15.87 4.13
CA ASN A 12 6.88 -16.71 3.34
C ASN A 12 7.71 -17.52 2.33
N PRO A 13 8.55 -18.46 2.80
CA PRO A 13 9.48 -19.19 1.94
C PRO A 13 8.75 -20.05 0.88
N ASP A 14 7.56 -20.54 1.21
CA ASP A 14 6.80 -21.50 0.39
C ASP A 14 5.73 -20.84 -0.50
N LEU A 15 5.50 -19.53 -0.34
CA LEU A 15 4.52 -18.82 -1.17
C LEU A 15 5.11 -18.39 -2.51
N ASP A 16 4.27 -18.43 -3.54
CA ASP A 16 4.58 -17.73 -4.79
C ASP A 16 4.63 -16.23 -4.54
N ILE A 17 5.73 -15.60 -4.96
CA ILE A 17 5.84 -14.14 -4.99
C ILE A 17 5.82 -13.74 -6.45
N ILE A 18 4.75 -13.07 -6.84
CA ILE A 18 4.51 -12.67 -8.23
C ILE A 18 4.90 -11.21 -8.39
N LEU A 19 5.68 -10.91 -9.41
CA LEU A 19 6.05 -9.56 -9.80
C LEU A 19 5.49 -9.27 -11.19
N LEU A 20 4.41 -8.51 -11.24
CA LEU A 20 3.87 -7.94 -12.48
C LEU A 20 4.67 -6.67 -12.78
N GLY A 21 5.43 -6.68 -13.86
CA GLY A 21 6.32 -5.57 -14.19
C GLY A 21 6.77 -5.53 -15.64
N ASP A 22 7.85 -4.81 -15.90
CA ASP A 22 8.48 -4.68 -17.21
C ASP A 22 9.93 -5.20 -17.14
N GLU A 23 10.67 -5.12 -18.24
CA GLU A 23 12.06 -5.57 -18.30
C GLU A 23 12.97 -4.82 -17.31
N SER A 24 12.63 -3.59 -16.88
CA SER A 24 13.45 -2.83 -15.93
C SER A 24 13.49 -3.47 -14.54
N ASN A 25 12.50 -4.31 -14.21
CA ASN A 25 12.38 -4.96 -12.92
C ASN A 25 12.50 -6.49 -12.95
N LYS A 26 12.84 -7.06 -14.10
CA LYS A 26 13.16 -8.49 -14.27
C LYS A 26 14.48 -8.94 -13.62
N VAL A 27 15.15 -8.02 -12.93
CA VAL A 27 16.45 -8.22 -12.27
C VAL A 27 16.34 -8.84 -10.87
N TYR A 28 15.13 -9.07 -10.36
CA TYR A 28 14.92 -9.55 -9.00
C TYR A 28 14.79 -11.07 -8.95
N ASP A 29 15.64 -11.71 -8.14
CA ASP A 29 15.56 -13.15 -7.87
C ASP A 29 14.45 -13.49 -6.86
N GLY A 30 14.00 -14.74 -6.86
CA GLY A 30 13.07 -15.27 -5.87
C GLY A 30 11.61 -14.86 -6.09
N VAL A 31 11.28 -14.37 -7.29
CA VAL A 31 9.91 -14.04 -7.73
C VAL A 31 9.61 -14.69 -9.07
N LYS A 32 8.32 -14.94 -9.34
CA LYS A 32 7.80 -15.22 -10.67
C LYS A 32 7.50 -13.89 -11.35
N HIS A 33 8.32 -13.50 -12.32
CA HIS A 33 8.13 -12.25 -13.07
C HIS A 33 7.23 -12.49 -14.27
N TYR A 34 6.25 -11.62 -14.47
CA TYR A 34 5.40 -11.59 -15.66
C TYR A 34 5.35 -10.16 -16.22
N SER A 35 5.34 -10.05 -17.54
CA SER A 35 5.20 -8.75 -18.21
C SER A 35 3.80 -8.20 -18.01
N ILE A 36 3.66 -6.94 -17.60
CA ILE A 36 2.34 -6.29 -17.52
C ILE A 36 1.69 -6.15 -18.88
N ASP A 37 2.47 -6.07 -19.96
CA ASP A 37 1.97 -5.91 -21.33
C ASP A 37 1.08 -7.09 -21.75
N ASP A 38 1.32 -8.27 -21.17
CA ASP A 38 0.51 -9.48 -21.42
C ASP A 38 -0.89 -9.41 -20.79
N TYR A 39 -1.17 -8.39 -19.95
CA TYR A 39 -2.40 -8.25 -19.16
C TYR A 39 -2.95 -6.81 -19.18
N PHE A 40 -2.62 -6.03 -20.22
CA PHE A 40 -2.87 -4.58 -20.23
C PHE A 40 -4.11 -4.15 -21.04
N GLU A 41 -4.87 -5.09 -21.62
CA GLU A 41 -5.95 -4.77 -22.57
C GLU A 41 -7.08 -3.97 -21.91
N SER A 42 -7.62 -4.47 -20.80
CA SER A 42 -8.67 -3.81 -20.00
C SER A 42 -8.20 -2.51 -19.37
N ALA A 43 -6.89 -2.39 -19.09
CA ALA A 43 -6.28 -1.17 -18.59
C ALA A 43 -6.22 -0.07 -19.68
N LEU A 44 -6.04 -0.45 -20.95
CA LEU A 44 -6.14 0.46 -22.10
C LEU A 44 -7.59 0.84 -22.39
N ASP A 45 -8.50 -0.13 -22.39
CA ASP A 45 -9.93 0.13 -22.54
C ASP A 45 -10.45 1.13 -21.49
N PHE A 46 -10.07 0.95 -20.22
CA PHE A 46 -10.42 1.91 -19.17
C PHE A 46 -9.92 3.33 -19.49
N LYS A 47 -8.67 3.46 -19.92
CA LYS A 47 -8.05 4.75 -20.27
C LYS A 47 -8.81 5.43 -21.42
N GLU A 48 -9.15 4.68 -22.45
CA GLU A 48 -9.71 5.22 -23.71
C GLU A 48 -11.20 5.55 -23.60
N ASN A 49 -11.95 4.72 -22.88
CA ASN A 49 -13.41 4.75 -22.93
C ASN A 49 -14.08 5.27 -21.65
N TYR A 50 -13.35 5.35 -20.52
CA TYR A 50 -13.97 5.63 -19.21
C TYR A 50 -13.26 6.73 -18.42
N TYR A 51 -11.94 6.80 -18.44
CA TYR A 51 -11.18 7.59 -17.47
C TYR A 51 -11.35 9.11 -17.65
N GLU A 52 -12.03 9.76 -16.71
CA GLU A 52 -12.04 11.22 -16.55
C GLU A 52 -11.06 11.64 -15.43
N HIS A 53 -10.06 12.45 -15.78
CA HIS A 53 -9.05 12.89 -14.84
C HIS A 53 -9.56 14.00 -13.92
N MET A 54 -9.67 13.69 -12.62
CA MET A 54 -10.24 14.56 -11.59
C MET A 54 -9.32 14.65 -10.36
N SER A 55 -8.02 14.88 -10.56
CA SER A 55 -7.02 14.95 -9.49
C SER A 55 -6.03 16.09 -9.72
N ASN A 56 -5.38 16.54 -8.65
CA ASN A 56 -4.22 17.43 -8.73
C ASN A 56 -2.91 16.69 -8.98
N ASN A 57 -2.88 15.36 -8.81
CA ASN A 57 -1.75 14.54 -9.23
C ASN A 57 -1.69 14.50 -10.77
N SER A 58 -0.53 14.11 -11.34
CA SER A 58 -0.43 14.04 -12.80
C SER A 58 -1.37 12.97 -13.36
N TYR A 59 -1.81 13.18 -14.60
CA TYR A 59 -2.63 12.24 -15.35
C TYR A 59 -2.03 10.83 -15.35
N GLU A 60 -0.73 10.73 -15.66
CA GLU A 60 -0.02 9.45 -15.79
C GLU A 60 0.09 8.73 -14.44
N PHE A 61 0.33 9.48 -13.36
CA PHE A 61 0.46 8.91 -12.02
C PHE A 61 -0.86 8.32 -11.52
N GLU A 62 -1.96 9.04 -11.70
CA GLU A 62 -3.28 8.53 -11.29
C GLU A 62 -3.74 7.38 -12.17
N LEU A 63 -3.55 7.51 -13.48
CA LEU A 63 -3.96 6.49 -14.43
C LEU A 63 -3.26 5.15 -14.14
N ILE A 64 -1.94 5.14 -13.88
CA ILE A 64 -1.25 3.87 -13.58
C ILE A 64 -1.73 3.24 -12.26
N CYS A 65 -2.11 4.06 -11.27
CA CYS A 65 -2.71 3.58 -10.01
C CYS A 65 -4.09 2.92 -10.22
N TYR A 66 -4.84 3.31 -11.26
CA TYR A 66 -6.04 2.59 -11.68
C TYR A 66 -5.72 1.33 -12.49
N GLN A 67 -4.85 1.47 -13.49
CA GLN A 67 -4.52 0.42 -14.44
C GLN A 67 -3.99 -0.84 -13.75
N ARG A 68 -3.26 -0.71 -12.64
CA ARG A 68 -2.79 -1.86 -11.85
C ARG A 68 -3.90 -2.85 -11.47
N TRP A 69 -5.10 -2.37 -11.17
CA TRP A 69 -6.22 -3.25 -10.77
C TRP A 69 -6.75 -4.07 -11.95
N PHE A 70 -6.81 -3.46 -13.14
CA PHE A 70 -7.19 -4.15 -14.38
C PHE A 70 -6.13 -5.17 -14.80
N VAL A 71 -4.85 -4.84 -14.64
CA VAL A 71 -3.73 -5.76 -14.91
C VAL A 71 -3.78 -6.97 -13.97
N ILE A 72 -4.02 -6.75 -12.68
CA ILE A 72 -4.18 -7.84 -11.71
C ILE A 72 -5.40 -8.69 -12.07
N ASP A 73 -6.53 -8.10 -12.40
CA ASP A 73 -7.75 -8.83 -12.78
C ASP A 73 -7.52 -9.75 -14.00
N GLU A 74 -6.91 -9.24 -15.06
CA GLU A 74 -6.56 -10.06 -16.23
C GLU A 74 -5.55 -11.15 -15.92
N PHE A 75 -4.58 -10.86 -15.05
CA PHE A 75 -3.63 -11.86 -14.58
C PHE A 75 -4.37 -13.01 -13.86
N LEU A 76 -5.25 -12.71 -12.91
CA LEU A 76 -6.00 -13.75 -12.19
C LEU A 76 -7.00 -14.51 -13.07
N LYS A 77 -7.48 -13.92 -14.17
CA LYS A 77 -8.33 -14.64 -15.14
C LYS A 77 -7.53 -15.60 -16.01
N LYS A 78 -6.27 -15.26 -16.32
CA LYS A 78 -5.38 -16.11 -17.13
C LYS A 78 -4.67 -17.17 -16.30
N HIS A 79 -4.58 -16.99 -14.98
CA HIS A 79 -3.87 -17.87 -14.07
C HIS A 79 -4.78 -18.29 -12.92
N ASP A 80 -4.82 -19.58 -12.56
CA ASP A 80 -5.71 -20.12 -11.52
C ASP A 80 -5.26 -19.76 -10.10
N TYR A 81 -5.32 -18.47 -9.76
CA TYR A 81 -5.00 -17.90 -8.46
C TYR A 81 -6.26 -17.29 -7.82
N PRO A 82 -7.10 -18.08 -7.12
CA PRO A 82 -8.37 -17.60 -6.58
C PRO A 82 -8.21 -16.61 -5.42
N PHE A 83 -7.01 -16.48 -4.87
CA PHE A 83 -6.74 -15.65 -3.70
C PHE A 83 -5.31 -15.10 -3.73
N LEU A 84 -5.16 -13.82 -3.37
CA LEU A 84 -3.86 -13.15 -3.33
C LEU A 84 -3.74 -12.21 -2.14
N CYS A 85 -2.49 -11.96 -1.75
CA CYS A 85 -2.12 -10.79 -0.93
C CYS A 85 -1.46 -9.75 -1.84
N TYR A 86 -2.11 -8.61 -2.04
CA TYR A 86 -1.53 -7.48 -2.77
C TYR A 86 -0.63 -6.70 -1.81
N VAL A 87 0.55 -6.30 -2.29
CA VAL A 87 1.53 -5.57 -1.47
C VAL A 87 2.26 -4.52 -2.31
N ASP A 88 2.23 -3.26 -1.87
CA ASP A 88 3.02 -2.19 -2.47
C ASP A 88 4.53 -2.39 -2.26
N SER A 89 5.33 -1.89 -3.20
CA SER A 89 6.79 -2.11 -3.24
C SER A 89 7.60 -1.43 -2.11
N ASP A 90 6.93 -0.62 -1.28
CA ASP A 90 7.43 0.04 -0.07
C ASP A 90 6.90 -0.56 1.24
N ILE A 91 6.30 -1.74 1.19
CA ILE A 91 5.94 -2.51 2.37
C ILE A 91 6.99 -3.59 2.66
N LEU A 92 7.31 -3.77 3.93
CA LEU A 92 8.06 -4.92 4.43
C LEU A 92 7.09 -5.86 5.16
N ILE A 93 6.87 -7.05 4.62
CA ILE A 93 6.13 -8.11 5.30
C ILE A 93 6.98 -8.64 6.46
N LYS A 94 6.37 -8.78 7.64
CA LYS A 94 7.04 -9.12 8.91
C LYS A 94 6.60 -10.45 9.52
N LYS A 95 5.72 -11.17 8.82
CA LYS A 95 5.10 -12.42 9.27
C LYS A 95 4.77 -13.35 8.12
N ASN A 96 4.62 -14.62 8.47
CA ASN A 96 4.02 -15.61 7.60
C ASN A 96 2.53 -15.25 7.42
N LEU A 97 2.12 -15.07 6.18
CA LEU A 97 0.78 -14.66 5.81
C LEU A 97 -0.23 -15.81 5.94
N LEU A 98 0.18 -17.07 5.73
CA LEU A 98 -0.69 -18.22 5.93
C LEU A 98 -1.04 -18.40 7.41
N GLU A 99 -0.04 -18.31 8.30
CA GLU A 99 -0.29 -18.33 9.76
C GLU A 99 -1.20 -17.19 10.22
N TYR A 100 -1.21 -16.06 9.50
CA TYR A 100 -2.12 -14.96 9.78
C TYR A 100 -3.54 -15.26 9.28
N LEU A 101 -3.67 -15.78 8.06
CA LEU A 101 -4.96 -16.15 7.47
C LEU A 101 -5.69 -17.24 8.27
N GLU A 102 -4.96 -18.16 8.91
CA GLU A 102 -5.53 -19.14 9.85
C GLU A 102 -6.28 -18.49 11.04
N THR A 103 -6.05 -17.20 11.32
CA THR A 103 -6.76 -16.47 12.38
C THR A 103 -8.04 -15.80 11.91
N ILE A 104 -8.34 -15.86 10.61
CA ILE A 104 -9.45 -15.15 9.98
C ILE A 104 -10.46 -16.18 9.45
N PRO A 105 -11.77 -16.03 9.76
CA PRO A 105 -12.80 -16.91 9.22
C PRO A 105 -12.89 -16.84 7.68
N GLU A 106 -13.04 -17.98 7.01
CA GLU A 106 -13.09 -18.06 5.54
C GLU A 106 -14.25 -17.24 4.95
N GLU A 107 -15.37 -17.13 5.66
CA GLU A 107 -16.50 -16.29 5.26
C GLU A 107 -16.17 -14.80 5.11
N ASP A 108 -15.04 -14.35 5.68
CA ASP A 108 -14.59 -12.95 5.63
C ASP A 108 -13.55 -12.71 4.53
N TYR A 109 -13.28 -13.71 3.68
CA TYR A 109 -12.21 -13.65 2.67
C TYR A 109 -12.56 -12.78 1.45
N TYR A 110 -13.79 -12.24 1.36
CA TYR A 110 -14.14 -11.31 0.30
C TYR A 110 -13.21 -10.08 0.31
N LEU A 111 -12.92 -9.52 1.48
CA LEU A 111 -11.80 -8.58 1.66
C LEU A 111 -11.24 -8.74 3.06
N ILE A 112 -9.94 -8.99 3.14
CA ILE A 112 -9.18 -8.92 4.38
C ILE A 112 -8.25 -7.72 4.24
N GLY A 113 -8.62 -6.60 4.86
CA GLY A 113 -7.98 -5.33 4.50
C GLY A 113 -8.41 -4.16 5.35
N HIS A 114 -8.22 -2.95 4.84
CA HIS A 114 -8.67 -1.74 5.53
C HIS A 114 -10.19 -1.55 5.37
N LYS A 115 -10.93 -1.67 6.47
CA LYS A 115 -12.30 -1.16 6.55
C LYS A 115 -12.24 0.12 7.37
N ASP A 116 -12.28 1.27 6.70
CA ASP A 116 -12.15 2.54 7.42
C ASP A 116 -13.25 2.67 8.49
N PRO A 117 -12.89 2.70 9.78
CA PRO A 117 -13.88 2.81 10.85
C PRO A 117 -14.62 4.15 10.83
N GLN A 118 -14.01 5.17 10.24
CA GLN A 118 -14.52 6.54 10.11
C GLN A 118 -15.05 6.82 8.69
N GLY A 119 -14.82 5.89 7.76
CA GLY A 119 -15.31 5.98 6.38
C GLY A 119 -14.66 7.10 5.57
N GLU A 120 -13.45 7.56 5.89
CA GLU A 120 -12.79 8.71 5.26
C GLU A 120 -11.84 8.33 4.10
N TYR A 121 -11.21 7.16 4.12
CA TYR A 121 -10.06 6.73 3.33
C TYR A 121 -10.05 5.19 3.09
N PHE A 122 -9.38 4.71 2.04
CA PHE A 122 -9.09 3.28 1.87
C PHE A 122 -7.60 3.11 1.59
N ASN A 123 -6.93 2.20 2.31
CA ASN A 123 -5.52 1.91 2.08
C ASN A 123 -5.37 0.61 1.27
N PRO A 124 -5.00 0.67 -0.02
CA PRO A 124 -4.76 -0.52 -0.84
C PRO A 124 -3.40 -1.16 -0.63
N SER A 125 -2.47 -0.53 0.09
CA SER A 125 -1.04 -0.90 0.06
C SER A 125 -0.71 -2.30 0.56
N LEU A 126 -1.53 -2.86 1.46
CA LEU A 126 -1.52 -4.29 1.80
C LEU A 126 -2.93 -4.73 2.16
N ASN A 127 -3.49 -5.64 1.37
CA ASN A 127 -4.78 -6.30 1.60
C ASN A 127 -4.78 -7.67 0.91
N PHE A 128 -5.71 -8.54 1.30
CA PHE A 128 -5.98 -9.80 0.62
C PHE A 128 -7.31 -9.72 -0.14
N TYR A 129 -7.30 -10.30 -1.33
CA TYR A 129 -8.41 -10.26 -2.26
C TYR A 129 -8.64 -11.66 -2.85
N THR A 130 -9.91 -12.00 -3.07
CA THR A 130 -10.25 -13.05 -4.02
C THR A 130 -10.16 -12.51 -5.45
N ASP A 131 -10.02 -13.41 -6.42
CA ASP A 131 -10.19 -13.10 -7.84
C ASP A 131 -11.53 -12.38 -8.11
N ARG A 132 -12.61 -12.86 -7.50
CA ARG A 132 -13.94 -12.25 -7.57
C ARG A 132 -13.93 -10.82 -7.06
N THR A 133 -13.30 -10.55 -5.92
CA THR A 133 -13.22 -9.20 -5.35
C THR A 133 -12.51 -8.24 -6.30
N ILE A 134 -11.41 -8.69 -6.93
CA ILE A 134 -10.69 -7.89 -7.93
C ILE A 134 -11.57 -7.61 -9.16
N SER A 135 -12.27 -8.62 -9.69
CA SER A 135 -13.21 -8.46 -10.80
C SER A 135 -14.37 -7.51 -10.48
N ASP A 136 -14.90 -7.56 -9.25
CA ASP A 136 -15.96 -6.66 -8.80
C ASP A 136 -15.45 -5.21 -8.68
N ILE A 137 -14.22 -5.02 -8.16
CA ILE A 137 -13.55 -3.72 -8.08
C ILE A 137 -13.36 -3.12 -9.47
N THR A 138 -12.81 -3.85 -10.44
CA THR A 138 -12.55 -3.33 -11.79
C THR A 138 -13.85 -2.99 -12.51
N SER A 139 -14.88 -3.81 -12.34
CA SER A 139 -16.22 -3.56 -12.86
C SER A 139 -16.85 -2.30 -12.25
N PHE A 140 -16.72 -2.13 -10.93
CA PHE A 140 -17.20 -0.93 -10.24
C PHE A 140 -16.47 0.33 -10.69
N ILE A 141 -15.13 0.27 -10.84
CA ILE A 141 -14.35 1.43 -11.32
C ILE A 141 -14.91 1.88 -12.68
N LYS A 142 -15.13 0.98 -13.64
CA LYS A 142 -15.75 1.34 -14.93
C LYS A 142 -17.16 1.91 -14.76
N LYS A 143 -18.02 1.25 -13.97
CA LYS A 143 -19.39 1.70 -13.66
C LYS A 143 -19.41 3.11 -13.08
N SER A 144 -18.47 3.45 -12.18
CA SER A 144 -18.41 4.74 -11.50
C SER A 144 -18.24 5.94 -12.44
N TYR A 145 -17.73 5.71 -13.65
CA TYR A 145 -17.52 6.74 -14.67
C TYR A 145 -18.64 6.79 -15.74
N VAL A 146 -19.65 5.92 -15.64
CA VAL A 146 -20.76 5.84 -16.61
C VAL A 146 -22.12 5.98 -15.94
N ASP A 147 -22.26 5.48 -14.71
CA ASP A 147 -23.44 5.70 -13.90
C ASP A 147 -23.49 7.17 -13.45
N GLU A 148 -24.44 7.93 -13.98
CA GLU A 148 -24.56 9.37 -13.69
C GLU A 148 -24.71 9.69 -12.19
N GLY A 149 -25.34 8.80 -11.42
CA GLY A 149 -25.50 8.98 -9.97
C GLY A 149 -24.17 8.86 -9.22
N ILE A 150 -23.31 7.92 -9.62
CA ILE A 150 -21.98 7.75 -9.03
C ILE A 150 -21.01 8.81 -9.58
N LEU A 151 -21.04 9.05 -10.89
CA LEU A 151 -20.17 10.02 -11.57
C LEU A 151 -20.38 11.43 -11.02
N GLN A 152 -21.63 11.82 -10.74
CA GLN A 152 -21.91 13.11 -10.12
C GLN A 152 -21.24 13.23 -8.75
N LYS A 153 -21.23 12.17 -7.91
CA LYS A 153 -20.52 12.19 -6.62
C LYS A 153 -19.01 12.40 -6.78
N LEU A 154 -18.41 11.82 -7.83
CA LEU A 154 -16.99 12.04 -8.14
C LEU A 154 -16.73 13.49 -8.54
N ARG A 155 -17.59 14.05 -9.41
CA ARG A 155 -17.51 15.45 -9.86
C ARG A 155 -17.70 16.43 -8.71
N ASP A 156 -18.63 16.17 -7.80
CA ASP A 156 -18.87 17.01 -6.62
C ASP A 156 -17.65 17.03 -5.69
N LYS A 157 -17.07 15.86 -5.42
CA LYS A 157 -15.81 15.77 -4.65
C LYS A 157 -14.68 16.52 -5.36
N TRP A 158 -14.56 16.40 -6.68
CA TRP A 158 -13.55 17.13 -7.44
C TRP A 158 -13.78 18.65 -7.43
N ALA A 159 -15.03 19.10 -7.55
CA ALA A 159 -15.40 20.51 -7.41
C ALA A 159 -14.98 21.06 -6.05
N TYR A 160 -15.24 20.32 -4.97
CA TYR A 160 -14.78 20.69 -3.63
C TYR A 160 -13.26 20.90 -3.56
N HIS A 161 -12.46 19.98 -4.12
CA HIS A 161 -10.99 20.12 -4.15
C HIS A 161 -10.54 21.38 -4.91
N LYS A 162 -11.15 21.66 -6.06
CA LYS A 162 -10.84 22.86 -6.88
C LYS A 162 -11.24 24.16 -6.19
N GLU A 163 -12.47 24.22 -5.66
CA GLU A 163 -13.04 25.43 -5.06
C GLU A 163 -12.34 25.81 -3.75
N ASN A 164 -11.89 24.82 -2.98
CA ASN A 164 -11.25 25.03 -1.68
C ASN A 164 -9.72 25.00 -1.75
N ASN A 165 -9.13 24.81 -2.95
CA ASN A 165 -7.69 24.67 -3.15
C ASN A 165 -7.06 23.60 -2.23
N VAL A 166 -7.77 22.49 -2.04
CA VAL A 166 -7.33 21.36 -1.21
C VAL A 166 -6.66 20.35 -2.14
N PRO A 167 -5.37 20.00 -1.92
CA PRO A 167 -4.68 19.04 -2.77
C PRO A 167 -5.36 17.67 -2.73
N GLY A 168 -5.47 17.01 -3.87
CA GLY A 168 -6.03 15.66 -3.99
C GLY A 168 -7.02 15.57 -5.16
N GLY A 169 -8.11 14.84 -4.94
CA GLY A 169 -9.14 14.61 -5.94
C GLY A 169 -9.60 13.15 -5.94
N ILE A 170 -9.87 12.64 -7.13
CA ILE A 170 -10.33 11.28 -7.39
C ILE A 170 -9.14 10.42 -7.80
N CYS A 171 -8.86 9.42 -6.97
CA CYS A 171 -7.82 8.42 -7.16
C CYS A 171 -8.40 7.02 -6.93
N ASP A 172 -7.64 5.97 -7.23
CA ASP A 172 -8.08 4.59 -7.06
C ASP A 172 -8.52 4.27 -5.63
N MET A 173 -7.87 4.85 -4.62
CA MET A 173 -8.29 4.75 -3.22
C MET A 173 -9.67 5.36 -2.96
N THR A 174 -10.03 6.44 -3.67
CA THR A 174 -11.39 7.00 -3.61
C THR A 174 -12.41 6.05 -4.21
N GLN A 175 -12.08 5.37 -5.32
CA GLN A 175 -12.98 4.38 -5.91
C GLN A 175 -13.12 3.13 -5.05
N LEU A 176 -12.04 2.62 -4.47
CA LEU A 176 -12.10 1.48 -3.55
C LEU A 176 -12.96 1.81 -2.33
N LYS A 177 -12.78 3.00 -1.74
CA LYS A 177 -13.66 3.49 -0.68
C LYS A 177 -15.13 3.49 -1.12
N LEU A 178 -15.42 4.03 -2.30
CA LEU A 178 -16.80 4.07 -2.81
C LEU A 178 -17.36 2.66 -3.04
N PHE A 179 -16.58 1.75 -3.62
CA PHE A 179 -16.98 0.36 -3.80
C PHE A 179 -17.37 -0.30 -2.46
N PHE A 180 -16.50 -0.21 -1.46
CA PHE A 180 -16.73 -0.82 -0.15
C PHE A 180 -17.80 -0.11 0.69
N ASN A 181 -18.12 1.15 0.39
CA ASN A 181 -19.20 1.88 1.06
C ASN A 181 -20.56 1.80 0.33
N HIS A 182 -20.56 1.56 -1.00
CA HIS A 182 -21.75 1.62 -1.85
C HIS A 182 -22.32 0.25 -2.20
N GLU A 183 -21.48 -0.75 -2.43
CA GLU A 183 -21.89 -2.11 -2.86
C GLU A 183 -21.83 -3.13 -1.71
N VAL A 184 -20.95 -2.90 -0.73
CA VAL A 184 -20.64 -3.83 0.38
C VAL A 184 -21.37 -3.49 1.68
N GLY A 185 -22.06 -2.35 1.75
CA GLY A 185 -22.83 -1.92 2.91
C GLY A 185 -23.86 -2.98 3.33
N ASP A 186 -23.52 -3.72 4.38
CA ASP A 186 -24.24 -4.80 5.08
C ASP A 186 -24.25 -6.21 4.45
N SER A 187 -24.02 -6.40 3.15
CA SER A 187 -24.20 -7.73 2.50
C SER A 187 -22.92 -8.58 2.35
N LEU A 188 -21.74 -7.96 2.31
CA LEU A 188 -20.46 -8.64 2.08
C LEU A 188 -19.54 -8.47 3.29
N LYS A 189 -18.98 -9.58 3.79
CA LYS A 189 -18.15 -9.59 4.99
C LYS A 189 -16.73 -9.11 4.67
N VAL A 190 -16.28 -8.09 5.41
CA VAL A 190 -14.93 -7.52 5.31
C VAL A 190 -14.26 -7.63 6.67
N HIS A 191 -13.08 -8.23 6.73
CA HIS A 191 -12.26 -8.31 7.93
C HIS A 191 -11.26 -7.15 7.99
N ASP A 192 -11.37 -6.30 9.02
CA ASP A 192 -10.46 -5.18 9.23
C ASP A 192 -9.16 -5.62 9.91
N ILE A 193 -8.06 -5.61 9.15
CA ILE A 193 -6.73 -6.02 9.65
C ILE A 193 -5.97 -4.92 10.39
N TYR A 194 -6.42 -3.65 10.31
CA TYR A 194 -5.71 -2.51 10.89
C TYR A 194 -6.12 -2.20 12.34
N ASP A 195 -7.19 -2.83 12.83
CA ASP A 195 -7.70 -2.70 14.20
C ASP A 195 -6.74 -3.34 15.23
N LEU A 196 -6.07 -2.49 16.02
CA LEU A 196 -5.13 -2.90 17.07
C LEU A 196 -5.77 -3.71 18.19
N GLY A 197 -7.07 -3.53 18.45
CA GLY A 197 -7.77 -4.18 19.56
C GLY A 197 -8.28 -5.58 19.23
N LYS A 198 -8.37 -5.92 17.93
CA LYS A 198 -8.98 -7.18 17.46
C LYS A 198 -7.98 -8.15 16.84
N ASN A 199 -6.82 -7.66 16.41
CA ASN A 199 -5.87 -8.46 15.64
C ASN A 199 -4.62 -8.79 16.45
N LYS A 200 -4.21 -10.08 16.41
CA LYS A 200 -2.96 -10.56 17.00
C LYS A 200 -1.71 -9.94 16.35
N TYR A 201 -1.82 -9.66 15.05
CA TYR A 201 -0.80 -9.00 14.24
C TYR A 201 -1.47 -7.91 13.42
N VAL A 202 -0.85 -6.74 13.33
CA VAL A 202 -1.41 -5.60 12.58
C VAL A 202 -0.45 -5.09 11.52
N PRO A 203 -0.91 -4.74 10.32
CA PRO A 203 -0.11 -3.92 9.42
C PRO A 203 0.11 -2.54 10.04
N ASP A 204 1.31 -2.01 9.90
CA ASP A 204 1.53 -0.58 10.08
C ASP A 204 1.13 0.16 8.79
N GLY A 205 0.18 1.07 8.91
CA GLY A 205 -0.39 1.85 7.82
C GLY A 205 0.55 2.89 7.23
N ASN A 206 1.47 3.44 8.03
CA ASN A 206 2.51 4.36 7.56
C ASN A 206 3.51 4.62 8.70
N VAL A 207 4.78 4.27 8.51
CA VAL A 207 5.82 4.47 9.53
C VAL A 207 6.06 5.94 9.88
N ASN A 208 5.62 6.89 9.06
CA ASN A 208 5.82 8.33 9.31
C ASN A 208 4.72 8.95 10.18
N ILE A 209 3.62 8.24 10.41
CA ILE A 209 2.45 8.71 11.16
C ILE A 209 2.38 7.91 12.46
N ASP A 210 2.00 8.53 13.56
CA ASP A 210 1.90 7.88 14.88
C ASP A 210 0.58 7.12 15.08
N SER A 211 -0.43 7.32 14.24
CA SER A 211 -1.65 6.52 14.19
C SER A 211 -1.60 5.37 13.17
N ASN A 212 -2.55 4.43 13.29
CA ASN A 212 -2.79 3.36 12.33
C ASN A 212 -4.16 3.49 11.67
N PHE A 213 -4.48 4.70 11.15
CA PHE A 213 -5.80 5.08 10.59
C PHE A 213 -6.92 5.33 11.60
N TYR A 214 -6.58 5.49 12.88
CA TYR A 214 -7.50 5.94 13.93
C TYR A 214 -7.07 7.32 14.45
N ASP A 215 -8.02 8.13 14.94
CA ASP A 215 -7.77 9.56 15.28
C ASP A 215 -6.77 9.81 16.40
N ASN A 216 -6.40 8.79 17.16
CA ASN A 216 -5.51 8.94 18.30
C ASN A 216 -4.09 8.47 17.96
N ALA A 217 -3.08 9.23 18.41
CA ALA A 217 -1.68 8.83 18.35
C ALA A 217 -1.50 7.52 19.14
N GLN A 218 -1.30 6.42 18.42
CA GLN A 218 -1.23 5.07 19.00
C GLN A 218 0.21 4.67 19.27
N PHE A 219 1.12 4.95 18.34
CA PHE A 219 2.50 4.50 18.34
C PHE A 219 3.47 5.57 18.82
N LYS A 220 4.51 5.14 19.52
CA LYS A 220 5.68 5.96 19.83
C LYS A 220 6.47 6.26 18.57
N MET A 221 6.98 7.48 18.48
CA MET A 221 7.85 7.92 17.40
C MET A 221 9.29 8.07 17.89
N HIS A 222 10.25 7.80 17.00
CA HIS A 222 11.68 8.02 17.21
C HIS A 222 12.28 8.63 15.94
N LEU A 223 12.75 9.87 16.02
CA LEU A 223 13.36 10.59 14.88
C LEU A 223 12.45 10.66 13.64
N GLY A 224 11.15 10.91 13.85
CA GLY A 224 10.18 11.08 12.77
C GLY A 224 9.70 9.78 12.11
N VAL A 225 9.99 8.63 12.71
CA VAL A 225 9.43 7.33 12.30
C VAL A 225 8.89 6.57 13.51
N LYS A 226 7.91 5.70 13.31
CA LYS A 226 7.42 4.80 14.36
C LYS A 226 8.57 4.02 14.98
N LEU A 227 8.55 3.92 16.30
CA LEU A 227 9.48 3.12 17.07
C LEU A 227 9.15 1.65 16.81
N ILE A 228 9.86 1.07 15.83
CA ILE A 228 9.76 -0.34 15.47
C ILE A 228 11.09 -1.02 15.80
N ARG A 229 11.04 -2.14 16.51
CA ARG A 229 12.21 -2.98 16.82
C ARG A 229 12.02 -4.38 16.28
N ASN A 230 13.10 -4.95 15.77
CA ASN A 230 13.15 -6.37 15.46
C ASN A 230 13.83 -7.10 16.64
N ILE A 231 13.15 -8.10 17.17
CA ILE A 231 13.57 -8.91 18.33
C ILE A 231 13.24 -10.36 17.99
N ASP A 232 14.24 -11.26 18.01
CA ASP A 232 14.06 -12.69 17.76
C ASP A 232 13.26 -12.99 16.47
N ASN A 233 13.64 -12.34 15.36
CA ASN A 233 12.98 -12.41 14.05
C ASN A 233 11.53 -11.90 14.01
N LYS A 234 11.04 -11.21 15.04
CA LYS A 234 9.71 -10.61 15.08
C LYS A 234 9.81 -9.09 15.13
N SER A 235 8.99 -8.41 14.34
CA SER A 235 8.90 -6.95 14.36
C SER A 235 7.80 -6.49 15.31
N TYR A 236 8.14 -5.51 16.15
CA TYR A 236 7.24 -4.93 17.12
C TYR A 236 7.21 -3.41 16.98
N GLY A 237 6.00 -2.85 16.88
CA GLY A 237 5.74 -1.44 17.14
C GLY A 237 5.48 -1.24 18.63
N TYR A 238 5.75 -0.03 19.14
CA TYR A 238 5.51 0.32 20.54
C TYR A 238 4.42 1.36 20.64
N LEU A 239 3.41 1.11 21.46
CA LEU A 239 2.34 2.05 21.74
C LEU A 239 2.80 3.13 22.74
N GLN A 240 2.07 4.24 22.82
CA GLN A 240 2.35 5.36 23.74
C GLN A 240 2.41 4.91 25.21
N ASN A 241 1.54 4.00 25.62
CA ASN A 241 1.52 3.38 26.96
C ASN A 241 2.73 2.45 27.23
N GLY A 242 3.57 2.16 26.23
CA GLY A 242 4.73 1.28 26.32
C GLY A 242 4.47 -0.19 25.97
N GLU A 243 3.22 -0.56 25.73
CA GLU A 243 2.85 -1.87 25.21
C GLU A 243 3.49 -2.12 23.85
N LYS A 244 3.84 -3.38 23.57
CA LYS A 244 4.38 -3.81 22.29
C LYS A 244 3.29 -4.50 21.48
N VAL A 245 3.20 -4.14 20.20
CA VAL A 245 2.28 -4.75 19.24
C VAL A 245 3.08 -5.45 18.16
N ALA A 246 2.74 -6.70 17.87
CA ALA A 246 3.39 -7.46 16.82
C ALA A 246 2.90 -6.98 15.44
N LEU A 247 3.83 -6.68 14.54
CA LEU A 247 3.49 -6.17 13.22
C LEU A 247 3.37 -7.31 12.19
N LEU A 248 2.32 -7.27 11.37
CA LEU A 248 2.16 -8.05 10.14
C LEU A 248 3.04 -7.48 9.03
N SER A 249 3.11 -6.15 8.94
CA SER A 249 3.91 -5.44 7.95
C SER A 249 4.33 -4.05 8.43
N SER A 250 5.17 -3.36 7.66
CA SER A 250 5.54 -1.96 7.90
C SER A 250 5.59 -1.18 6.59
N HIS A 251 4.88 -0.05 6.53
CA HIS A 251 4.68 0.71 5.30
C HIS A 251 5.58 1.95 5.24
N PHE A 252 6.58 1.91 4.38
CA PHE A 252 7.60 2.95 4.23
C PHE A 252 7.28 3.94 3.10
N GLN A 253 6.06 4.49 3.11
CA GLN A 253 5.59 5.37 2.04
C GLN A 253 6.52 6.57 1.79
N GLY A 254 6.65 6.94 0.52
CA GLY A 254 7.37 8.14 0.09
C GLY A 254 8.87 8.08 0.43
N ARG A 255 9.34 9.00 1.28
CA ARG A 255 10.77 9.13 1.58
C ARG A 255 11.26 8.08 2.56
N ALA A 256 10.36 7.49 3.34
CA ALA A 256 10.70 6.43 4.27
C ALA A 256 11.22 5.18 3.55
N LYS A 257 10.97 5.00 2.24
CA LYS A 257 11.55 3.93 1.42
C LYS A 257 13.06 3.77 1.60
N LYS A 258 13.79 4.88 1.81
CA LYS A 258 15.25 4.85 2.02
C LYS A 258 15.67 4.18 3.33
N LEU A 259 14.76 4.06 4.30
CA LEU A 259 14.98 3.43 5.60
C LEU A 259 14.72 1.92 5.57
N MET A 260 13.98 1.38 4.59
CA MET A 260 13.63 -0.05 4.53
C MET A 260 14.84 -0.97 4.75
N LYS A 261 15.99 -0.62 4.15
CA LYS A 261 17.25 -1.36 4.27
C LYS A 261 17.76 -1.59 5.70
N TYR A 262 17.36 -0.74 6.64
CA TYR A 262 17.71 -0.90 8.04
C TYR A 262 16.71 -1.78 8.77
N TYR A 263 15.44 -1.71 8.39
CA TYR A 263 14.36 -2.45 9.03
C TYR A 263 14.27 -3.91 8.57
N THR A 264 15.06 -4.35 7.59
CA THR A 264 15.23 -5.78 7.26
C THR A 264 16.20 -6.51 8.20
N ASP A 265 17.04 -5.77 8.95
CA ASP A 265 17.97 -6.35 9.93
C ASP A 265 17.21 -6.86 11.16
N VAL A 266 17.35 -8.15 11.46
CA VAL A 266 16.64 -8.86 12.54
C VAL A 266 16.92 -8.32 13.94
N ASN A 267 18.02 -7.58 14.11
CA ASN A 267 18.43 -6.96 15.37
C ASN A 267 18.35 -5.43 15.33
N PHE A 268 17.62 -4.87 14.35
CA PHE A 268 17.52 -3.43 14.22
C PHE A 268 16.78 -2.82 15.42
N ASN A 269 17.52 -2.01 16.18
CA ASN A 269 16.99 -1.14 17.23
C ASN A 269 17.28 0.33 16.88
N PRO A 270 16.26 1.13 16.48
CA PRO A 270 16.44 2.52 16.08
C PRO A 270 16.91 3.40 17.25
N SER A 271 16.63 3.03 18.50
CA SER A 271 17.04 3.78 19.69
C SER A 271 18.53 3.64 20.03
N SER A 272 19.24 2.67 19.44
CA SER A 272 20.70 2.58 19.63
C SER A 272 21.41 3.77 18.99
N ILE A 273 22.51 4.24 19.59
CA ILE A 273 23.28 5.40 19.11
C ILE A 273 23.65 5.23 17.62
N LYS A 274 24.20 4.06 17.26
CA LYS A 274 24.60 3.72 15.88
C LYS A 274 23.45 3.85 14.89
N ASN A 275 22.27 3.29 15.21
CA ASN A 275 21.14 3.29 14.29
C ASN A 275 20.39 4.63 14.27
N SER A 276 20.33 5.33 15.40
CA SER A 276 19.84 6.72 15.46
C SER A 276 20.66 7.62 14.53
N LEU A 277 21.98 7.45 14.50
CA LEU A 277 22.85 8.18 13.58
C LEU A 277 22.54 7.83 12.11
N LYS A 278 22.36 6.55 11.78
CA LYS A 278 21.97 6.12 10.41
C LYS A 278 20.66 6.75 9.96
N ILE A 279 19.65 6.81 10.83
CA ILE A 279 18.35 7.44 10.54
C ILE A 279 18.55 8.94 10.30
N ARG A 280 19.25 9.64 11.22
CA ARG A 280 19.54 11.08 11.07
C ARG A 280 20.30 11.40 9.79
N LEU A 281 21.34 10.64 9.47
CA LEU A 281 22.11 10.80 8.23
C LEU A 281 21.24 10.58 7.00
N THR A 282 20.36 9.58 7.03
CA THR A 282 19.41 9.34 5.93
C THR A 282 18.46 10.52 5.75
N TRP A 283 17.94 11.08 6.85
CA TRP A 283 17.10 12.29 6.80
C TRP A 283 17.85 13.51 6.31
N LEU A 284 19.13 13.67 6.68
CA LEU A 284 19.98 14.74 6.17
C LEU A 284 20.15 14.62 4.65
N VAL A 285 20.48 13.42 4.14
CA VAL A 285 20.60 13.17 2.69
C VAL A 285 19.29 13.44 1.97
N VAL A 286 18.16 12.99 2.54
CA VAL A 286 16.82 13.27 1.98
C VAL A 286 16.55 14.77 1.92
N ARG A 287 16.90 15.52 2.97
CA ARG A 287 16.71 16.98 3.02
C ARG A 287 17.62 17.70 2.02
N LEU A 288 18.88 17.30 1.90
CA LEU A 288 19.84 17.87 0.96
C LEU A 288 19.43 17.62 -0.50
N ALA A 289 18.90 16.44 -0.82
CA ALA A 289 18.38 16.14 -2.15
C ALA A 289 17.16 16.99 -2.55
N ARG A 290 16.50 17.65 -1.58
CA ARG A 290 15.43 18.63 -1.85
C ARG A 290 15.96 20.03 -2.12
N ASN A 291 17.24 20.29 -1.87
CA ASN A 291 17.82 21.59 -2.12
C ASN A 291 18.00 21.76 -3.64
N PRO A 292 17.28 22.70 -4.29
CA PRO A 292 17.35 22.90 -5.73
C PRO A 292 18.78 23.16 -6.22
N PHE A 293 19.63 23.73 -5.36
CA PHE A 293 21.03 24.00 -5.65
C PHE A 293 21.88 22.72 -5.74
N VAL A 294 21.66 21.76 -4.82
CA VAL A 294 22.38 20.48 -4.80
C VAL A 294 21.96 19.61 -5.98
N PHE A 295 20.66 19.63 -6.33
CA PHE A 295 20.14 18.94 -7.52
C PHE A 295 20.79 19.47 -8.82
N ARG A 296 20.91 20.80 -8.97
CA ARG A 296 21.58 21.44 -10.11
C ARG A 296 23.08 21.14 -10.20
N ILE A 297 23.77 20.99 -9.07
CA ILE A 297 25.20 20.59 -9.06
C ILE A 297 25.35 19.13 -9.51
N TYR A 298 24.48 18.24 -9.05
CA TYR A 298 24.49 16.83 -9.45
C TYR A 298 24.28 16.64 -10.96
N GLU A 299 23.33 17.38 -11.55
CA GLU A 299 23.11 17.40 -13.01
C GLU A 299 24.33 17.93 -13.78
N ARG A 300 25.03 18.95 -13.25
CA ARG A 300 26.26 19.52 -13.86
C ARG A 300 27.49 18.61 -13.80
N ILE A 301 27.52 17.64 -12.89
CA ILE A 301 28.64 16.69 -12.75
C ILE A 301 28.39 15.42 -13.58
N LYS A 302 27.15 15.17 -14.00
CA LYS A 302 26.76 14.05 -14.86
C LYS A 302 26.71 14.37 -16.36
N GLY A 303 26.80 15.64 -16.74
CA GLY A 303 27.03 16.09 -18.12
C GLY A 303 28.51 16.27 -18.40
#